data_AF-A0A933V2I9-F1
#
_entry.id   AF-A0A933V2I9-F1
#
_cell.length_a   1.000
_cell.length_b   1.000
_cell.length_c   1.000
_cell.angle_alpha   90.00
_cell.angle_beta   90.00
_cell.angle_gamma   90.00
#
_symmetry.space_group_name_H-M   'P 1'
#
loop_
_entity.id
_entity.type
_entity.pdbx_description
1 polymer ?
#
loop_
_entity_poly.entity_id
_entity_poly.type
_entity_poly.pdbx_seq_one_letter_code
_entity_poly.pdbx_strand_id
1 'polypeptide(L)'
;MAGYVYRAETLARLLKAKEPVLRLERQFGPPHDYPQKMLETVRKQLPASRAVYRLECQTRAPRPNGAKTVVLRIPARNALFAEVTRIADERNLASGVIYFGVDDAVSPTNRMSPNLAIPFEKIDVLFGDKWLPLTAALLDKIPA
;
A
#
# COMPACT_ATOMS: atom_id res chain seq x y z
N MET A 1 14.98 1.78 15.37
CA MET A 1 14.20 0.55 15.13
C MET A 1 13.62 0.60 13.72
N ALA A 2 14.35 0.04 12.76
CA ALA A 2 14.04 0.14 11.33
C ALA A 2 14.04 -1.27 10.74
N GLY A 3 12.90 -1.74 10.27
CA GLY A 3 12.83 -3.05 9.63
C GLY A 3 11.52 -3.29 8.92
N TYR A 4 10.43 -2.71 9.42
CA TYR A 4 9.09 -2.90 8.89
C TYR A 4 8.29 -1.60 8.83
N VAL A 5 7.31 -1.59 7.94
CA VAL A 5 6.19 -0.67 7.91
C VAL A 5 4.89 -1.46 7.99
N TYR A 6 3.84 -0.80 8.44
CA TYR A 6 2.57 -1.43 8.75
C TYR A 6 1.44 -0.80 7.95
N ARG A 7 0.46 -1.60 7.53
CA ARG A 7 -0.72 -1.12 6.81
C ARG A 7 -1.95 -1.82 7.38
N ALA A 8 -2.98 -1.04 7.71
CA ALA A 8 -4.30 -1.59 7.93
C ALA A 8 -4.92 -1.86 6.55
N GLU A 9 -5.38 -3.08 6.31
CA GLU A 9 -5.99 -3.48 5.04
C GLU A 9 -7.33 -4.17 5.29
N THR A 10 -8.30 -3.97 4.41
CA THR A 10 -9.60 -4.64 4.57
C THR A 10 -9.50 -6.11 4.18
N LEU A 11 -10.05 -7.00 5.01
CA LEU A 11 -10.02 -8.44 4.73
C LEU A 11 -10.72 -8.76 3.40
N ALA A 12 -11.86 -8.10 3.14
CA ALA A 12 -12.61 -8.27 1.90
C ALA A 12 -11.79 -7.94 0.64
N ARG A 13 -10.88 -6.97 0.71
CA ARG A 13 -9.99 -6.64 -0.43
C ARG A 13 -8.93 -7.70 -0.62
N LEU A 14 -8.34 -8.22 0.46
CA LEU A 14 -7.34 -9.29 0.37
C LEU A 14 -7.96 -10.59 -0.17
N LEU A 15 -9.16 -10.94 0.27
CA LEU A 15 -9.90 -12.11 -0.23
C LEU A 15 -10.33 -11.99 -1.69
N LYS A 16 -10.61 -10.76 -2.17
CA LYS A 16 -10.97 -10.51 -3.58
C LYS A 16 -9.75 -10.42 -4.51
N ALA A 17 -8.54 -10.43 -3.97
CA ALA A 17 -7.34 -10.36 -4.79
C ALA A 17 -7.21 -11.65 -5.62
N LYS A 18 -7.25 -11.52 -6.95
CA LYS A 18 -7.09 -12.65 -7.87
C LYS A 18 -5.68 -13.22 -7.88
N GLU A 19 -4.71 -12.43 -7.43
CA GLU A 19 -3.29 -12.75 -7.37
C GLU A 19 -2.79 -12.49 -5.95
N PRO A 20 -1.82 -13.28 -5.45
CA PRO A 20 -1.29 -13.15 -4.10
C PRO A 20 -0.30 -11.98 -3.99
N VAL A 21 -0.74 -10.78 -4.36
CA VAL A 21 0.07 -9.57 -4.39
C VAL A 21 -0.70 -8.37 -3.83
N LEU A 22 -0.02 -7.52 -3.07
CA LEU A 22 -0.52 -6.23 -2.62
C LEU A 22 -0.11 -5.14 -3.63
N ARG A 23 -1.06 -4.68 -4.44
CA ARG A 23 -0.82 -3.64 -5.46
C ARG A 23 -0.91 -2.23 -4.88
N LEU A 24 -0.14 -1.30 -5.45
CA LEU A 24 -0.31 0.12 -5.15
C LEU A 24 -1.62 0.63 -5.77
N GLU A 25 -2.22 1.62 -5.11
CA GLU A 25 -3.51 2.21 -5.50
C GLU A 25 -3.30 3.48 -6.29
N ARG A 26 -4.01 3.58 -7.42
CA ARG A 26 -3.99 4.76 -8.26
C ARG A 26 -4.56 5.94 -7.50
N GLN A 27 -3.91 7.09 -7.64
CA GLN A 27 -4.46 8.33 -7.19
C GLN A 27 -5.44 8.87 -8.23
N PHE A 28 -6.71 8.97 -7.85
CA PHE A 28 -7.74 9.65 -8.63
C PHE A 28 -7.95 11.04 -8.04
N GLY A 29 -8.06 12.03 -8.92
CA GLY A 29 -8.41 13.39 -8.56
C GLY A 29 -7.56 14.44 -9.26
N PRO A 30 -8.08 15.68 -9.38
CA PRO A 30 -7.29 16.86 -9.74
C PRO A 30 -6.10 17.09 -8.78
N PRO A 31 -5.07 17.86 -9.19
CA PRO A 31 -3.84 18.07 -8.42
C PRO A 31 -4.01 18.52 -6.95
N HIS A 32 -5.12 19.16 -6.59
CA HIS A 32 -5.41 19.58 -5.22
C HIS A 32 -5.90 18.45 -4.30
N ASP A 33 -6.35 17.33 -4.85
CA ASP A 33 -6.76 16.15 -4.07
C ASP A 33 -5.57 15.32 -3.61
N TYR A 34 -4.35 15.68 -4.02
CA TYR A 34 -3.12 15.02 -3.60
C TYR A 34 -2.68 15.66 -2.29
N PRO A 35 -2.79 14.94 -1.15
CA PRO A 35 -2.52 15.54 0.16
C PRO A 35 -1.04 15.89 0.40
N GLN A 36 -0.14 15.59 -0.54
CA GLN A 36 1.29 15.77 -0.41
C GLN A 36 1.82 16.56 -1.59
N LYS A 37 2.50 17.68 -1.29
CA LYS A 37 3.07 18.58 -2.30
C LYS A 37 3.96 17.84 -3.29
N MET A 38 4.73 16.87 -2.82
CA MET A 38 5.62 16.10 -3.68
C MET A 38 4.87 15.24 -4.71
N LEU A 39 3.74 14.62 -4.32
CA LEU A 39 2.90 13.86 -5.25
C LEU A 39 2.27 14.78 -6.29
N GLU A 40 1.82 15.96 -5.87
CA GLU A 40 1.32 16.99 -6.77
C GLU A 40 2.39 17.42 -7.78
N THR A 41 3.63 17.68 -7.32
CA THR A 41 4.76 18.05 -8.17
C THR A 41 5.08 16.96 -9.18
N VAL A 42 5.26 15.71 -8.72
CA VAL A 42 5.52 14.57 -9.60
C VAL A 42 4.40 14.42 -10.63
N ARG A 43 3.14 14.50 -10.20
CA ARG A 43 1.98 14.39 -11.10
C ARG A 43 1.97 15.44 -12.20
N LYS A 44 2.27 16.71 -11.89
CA LYS A 44 2.29 17.82 -12.86
C LYS A 44 3.39 17.68 -13.91
N GLN A 45 4.48 16.99 -13.59
CA GLN A 45 5.61 16.77 -14.50
C GLN A 45 5.43 15.55 -15.42
N LEU A 46 4.45 14.69 -15.12
CA LEU A 46 4.26 13.43 -15.86
C LEU A 46 3.36 13.62 -17.09
N PRO A 47 3.68 12.96 -18.22
CA PRO A 47 2.77 12.86 -19.37
C PRO A 47 1.41 12.26 -18.99
N ALA A 48 0.36 12.59 -19.74
CA ALA A 48 -0.98 12.04 -19.53
C ALA A 48 -1.05 10.50 -19.63
N SER A 49 -0.10 9.90 -20.35
CA SER A 49 0.08 8.45 -20.48
C SER A 49 0.72 7.79 -19.27
N ARG A 50 1.09 8.52 -18.21
CA ARG A 50 1.65 7.98 -16.97
C ARG A 50 0.67 8.17 -15.82
N ALA A 51 0.66 7.25 -14.88
CA ALA A 51 -0.17 7.31 -13.67
C ALA A 51 0.68 7.18 -12.41
N VAL A 52 0.26 7.89 -11.35
CA VAL A 52 0.89 7.85 -10.03
C VAL A 52 0.10 6.91 -9.14
N TYR A 53 0.80 5.97 -8.52
CA TYR A 53 0.25 4.98 -7.61
C TYR A 53 0.88 5.13 -6.23
N ARG A 54 0.14 4.87 -5.15
CA ARG A 54 0.65 4.95 -3.77
C ARG A 54 0.28 3.75 -2.91
N LEU A 55 1.08 3.54 -1.87
CA LEU A 55 0.80 2.66 -0.74
C LEU A 55 1.08 3.44 0.55
N GLU A 56 0.01 3.72 1.29
CA GLU A 56 0.10 4.33 2.61
C GLU A 56 0.42 3.25 3.66
N CYS A 57 1.38 3.57 4.53
CA CYS A 57 1.84 2.74 5.63
C CYS A 57 2.13 3.59 6.87
N GLN A 58 2.44 2.91 7.98
CA GLN A 58 2.84 3.51 9.24
C GLN A 58 4.14 2.86 9.74
N THR A 59 4.97 3.58 10.48
CA THR A 59 6.19 3.06 11.14
C THR A 59 5.89 2.29 12.42
N ARG A 60 4.64 2.35 12.89
CA ARG A 60 4.14 1.63 14.06
C ARG A 60 2.90 0.83 13.65
N ALA A 61 2.70 -0.32 14.28
CA ALA A 61 1.51 -1.12 14.02
C ALA A 61 0.25 -0.32 14.43
N PRO A 62 -0.70 -0.09 13.51
CA PRO A 62 -1.95 0.56 13.86
C PRO A 62 -2.73 -0.32 14.85
N ARG A 63 -3.50 0.32 15.73
CA ARG A 63 -4.45 -0.42 16.58
C ARG A 63 -5.57 -0.99 15.70
N PRO A 64 -5.97 -2.26 15.87
CA PRO A 64 -7.17 -2.79 15.24
C PRO A 64 -8.36 -1.92 15.65
N ASN A 65 -9.10 -1.37 14.68
CA ASN A 65 -10.18 -0.41 14.94
C ASN A 65 -11.58 -1.05 14.91
N GLY A 66 -11.68 -2.37 15.13
CA GLY A 66 -12.95 -3.11 15.16
C GLY A 66 -13.65 -3.26 13.79
N ALA A 67 -13.24 -2.51 12.77
CA ALA A 67 -13.61 -2.79 11.40
C ALA A 67 -12.92 -4.08 10.93
N LYS A 68 -13.49 -4.76 9.92
CA LYS A 68 -12.98 -5.99 9.26
C LYS A 68 -11.65 -5.78 8.55
N THR A 69 -10.64 -5.38 9.32
CA THR A 69 -9.34 -4.92 8.88
C THR A 69 -8.28 -5.76 9.57
N VAL A 70 -7.25 -6.08 8.82
CA VAL A 70 -6.07 -6.79 9.30
C VAL A 70 -4.88 -5.85 9.26
N VAL A 71 -3.92 -6.08 10.15
CA VAL A 71 -2.67 -5.34 10.12
C VAL A 71 -1.66 -6.16 9.35
N LEU A 72 -1.16 -5.58 8.25
CA LEU A 72 -0.05 -6.10 7.48
C LEU A 72 1.26 -5.51 8.01
N ARG A 73 2.31 -6.33 8.02
CA ARG A 73 3.68 -5.95 8.34
C ARG A 73 4.56 -6.26 7.12
N ILE A 74 5.16 -5.22 6.55
CA ILE A 74 5.91 -5.26 5.30
C ILE A 74 7.35 -4.87 5.62
N PRO A 75 8.38 -5.68 5.27
CA PRO A 75 9.76 -5.28 5.45
C PRO A 75 10.04 -3.98 4.69
N ALA A 76 10.62 -2.98 5.35
CA ALA A 76 10.89 -1.68 4.74
C ALA A 76 11.86 -1.79 3.54
N ARG A 77 12.74 -2.80 3.56
CA ARG A 77 13.65 -3.14 2.44
C ARG A 77 12.94 -3.78 1.24
N ASN A 78 11.79 -4.42 1.45
CA ASN A 78 11.03 -5.12 0.41
C ASN A 78 10.07 -4.18 -0.34
N ALA A 79 10.06 -2.89 -0.02
CA ALA A 79 9.18 -1.89 -0.61
C ALA A 79 9.58 -1.41 -2.03
N LEU A 80 10.63 -1.99 -2.62
CA LEU A 80 11.18 -1.54 -3.89
C LEU A 80 11.15 -2.66 -4.93
N PHE A 81 10.11 -2.69 -5.77
CA PHE A 81 10.30 -3.07 -7.17
C PHE A 81 9.59 -2.04 -8.04
N ALA A 82 10.41 -1.42 -8.92
CA ALA A 82 10.17 -0.28 -9.83
C ALA A 82 9.95 1.10 -9.17
N GLU A 83 11.01 1.93 -9.17
CA GLU A 83 10.98 3.41 -8.98
C GLU A 83 10.05 3.95 -7.87
N VAL A 84 9.90 3.20 -6.77
CA VAL A 84 9.03 3.63 -5.67
C VAL A 84 9.81 4.55 -4.76
N THR A 85 9.40 5.80 -4.64
CA THR A 85 9.98 6.75 -3.70
C THR A 85 9.22 6.70 -2.38
N ARG A 86 9.96 6.73 -1.27
CA ARG A 86 9.45 6.71 0.10
C ARG A 86 9.51 8.10 0.71
N ILE A 87 8.38 8.61 1.19
CA ILE A 87 8.29 9.90 1.89
C ILE A 87 7.57 9.77 3.22
N ALA A 88 7.79 10.75 4.11
CA ALA A 88 6.93 10.93 5.28
C ALA A 88 5.53 11.37 4.85
N ASP A 89 4.50 10.92 5.56
CA ASP A 89 3.15 11.44 5.38
C ASP A 89 3.00 12.74 6.16
N GLU A 90 2.83 13.87 5.46
CA GLU A 90 2.69 15.19 6.07
C GLU A 90 1.46 15.31 7.00
N ARG A 91 0.42 14.51 6.75
CA ARG A 91 -0.79 14.46 7.60
C ARG A 91 -0.54 13.77 8.94
N ASN A 92 0.50 12.93 9.01
CA ASN A 92 0.85 12.13 10.18
C ASN A 92 2.37 11.95 10.25
N LEU A 93 3.09 13.04 10.52
CA LEU A 93 4.56 13.04 10.56
C LEU A 93 5.15 12.09 11.61
N ALA A 94 4.39 11.79 12.67
CA ALA A 94 4.85 10.95 13.77
C ALA A 94 5.00 9.47 13.37
N SER A 95 4.19 8.98 12.44
CA SER A 95 4.24 7.57 12.04
C SER A 95 3.95 7.27 10.57
N GLY A 96 3.33 8.18 9.82
CA GLY A 96 2.91 7.94 8.45
C GLY A 96 4.07 7.91 7.46
N VAL A 97 4.02 6.94 6.55
CA VAL A 97 4.97 6.76 5.45
C VAL A 97 4.19 6.44 4.19
N ILE A 98 4.54 7.11 3.11
CA ILE A 98 3.92 6.87 1.80
C ILE A 98 5.00 6.37 0.86
N TYR A 99 4.70 5.24 0.22
CA TYR A 99 5.42 4.74 -0.93
C TYR A 99 4.64 5.16 -2.18
N PHE A 100 5.29 5.75 -3.17
CA PHE A 100 4.64 6.04 -4.44
C PHE A 100 5.53 5.67 -5.61
N GLY A 101 4.92 5.17 -6.68
CA GLY A 101 5.60 4.84 -7.93
C GLY A 101 4.84 5.38 -9.11
N VAL A 102 5.53 5.49 -10.23
CA VAL A 102 4.98 5.92 -11.51
C VAL A 102 4.93 4.71 -12.43
N ASP A 103 3.82 4.55 -13.14
CA ASP A 103 3.64 3.46 -14.08
C ASP A 103 3.09 4.01 -15.41
N ASP A 104 3.32 3.29 -16.51
CA ASP A 104 2.67 3.56 -17.78
C ASP A 104 1.16 3.31 -17.60
N ALA A 105 0.35 4.33 -17.84
CA ALA A 105 -1.07 4.33 -17.56
C ALA A 105 -1.78 3.34 -18.48
N VAL A 106 -2.05 2.15 -17.96
CA VAL A 106 -2.97 1.21 -18.57
C VAL A 106 -4.38 1.68 -18.16
N SER A 107 -5.13 2.33 -19.06
CA SER A 107 -6.54 2.76 -18.93
C SER A 107 -6.94 3.66 -17.72
N PRO A 108 -7.83 4.66 -17.88
CA PRO A 108 -8.42 5.42 -16.76
C PRO A 108 -9.23 4.54 -15.76
N THR A 109 -9.61 3.32 -16.14
CA THR A 109 -10.39 2.41 -15.27
C THR A 109 -9.54 1.63 -14.25
N ASN A 110 -8.22 1.56 -14.43
CA ASN A 110 -7.37 0.75 -13.55
C ASN A 110 -7.11 1.48 -12.22
N ARG A 111 -7.75 1.00 -11.15
CA ARG A 111 -7.55 1.49 -9.78
C ARG A 111 -6.28 0.95 -9.12
N MET A 112 -5.78 -0.21 -9.56
CA MET A 112 -4.57 -0.85 -9.03
C MET A 112 -3.47 -0.80 -10.07
N SER A 113 -2.21 -0.64 -9.66
CA SER A 113 -1.10 -0.69 -10.62
C SER A 113 -0.94 -2.10 -11.17
N PRO A 114 -0.80 -2.26 -12.51
CA PRO A 114 -0.46 -3.53 -13.12
C PRO A 114 0.98 -3.96 -12.85
N ASN A 115 1.93 -3.01 -12.71
CA ASN A 115 3.35 -3.33 -12.59
C ASN A 115 3.92 -3.16 -11.17
N LEU A 116 3.24 -2.40 -10.29
CA LEU A 116 3.72 -2.06 -8.95
C LEU A 116 2.96 -2.87 -7.88
N ALA A 117 3.60 -3.92 -7.38
CA ALA A 117 3.01 -4.81 -6.38
C ALA A 117 4.05 -5.42 -5.42
N ILE A 118 3.59 -5.82 -4.23
CA ILE A 118 4.37 -6.54 -3.22
C ILE A 118 3.81 -7.95 -3.09
N PRO A 119 4.57 -9.01 -3.40
CA PRO A 119 4.14 -10.39 -3.21
C PRO A 119 3.74 -10.69 -1.76
N PHE A 120 2.66 -11.44 -1.56
CA PHE A 120 2.16 -11.82 -0.23
C PHE A 120 3.21 -12.60 0.59
N GLU A 121 4.06 -13.41 -0.04
CA GLU A 121 5.18 -14.12 0.61
C GLU A 121 6.18 -13.16 1.31
N LYS A 122 6.19 -11.88 0.95
CA LYS A 122 7.04 -10.84 1.55
C LYS A 122 6.32 -10.06 2.65
N ILE A 123 5.08 -10.41 2.95
CA ILE A 123 4.18 -9.68 3.87
C ILE A 123 3.79 -10.63 4.99
N ASP A 124 3.85 -10.14 6.23
CA ASP A 124 3.22 -10.81 7.36
C ASP A 124 1.87 -10.16 7.67
N VAL A 125 0.96 -10.91 8.27
CA VAL A 125 -0.32 -10.43 8.79
C VAL A 125 -0.43 -10.74 10.29
N LEU A 126 -1.01 -9.82 11.05
CA LEU A 126 -1.32 -10.02 12.45
C LEU A 126 -2.58 -10.90 12.57
N PHE A 127 -2.42 -12.10 13.15
CA PHE A 127 -3.50 -13.03 13.42
C PHE A 127 -3.47 -13.43 14.90
N GLY A 128 -4.51 -13.05 15.65
CA GLY A 128 -4.43 -12.99 17.11
C GLY A 128 -3.27 -12.06 17.52
N ASP A 129 -2.37 -12.57 18.35
CA ASP A 129 -1.18 -11.82 18.81
C ASP A 129 0.12 -12.20 18.09
N LYS A 130 0.03 -12.93 16.97
CA LYS A 130 1.19 -13.43 16.23
C LYS A 130 1.25 -12.86 14.82
N TRP A 131 2.47 -12.58 14.38
CA TRP A 131 2.76 -12.26 12.99
C TRP A 131 3.01 -13.54 12.23
N LEU A 132 2.20 -13.80 11.21
CA LEU A 132 2.30 -14.98 10.36
C LEU A 132 2.46 -14.57 8.89
N PRO A 133 3.15 -15.36 8.05
CA PRO A 133 3.22 -15.09 6.62
C PRO A 133 1.85 -14.97 6.00
N LEU A 134 1.65 -13.94 5.17
CA LEU A 134 0.40 -13.74 4.45
C LEU A 134 0.28 -14.82 3.36
N THR A 135 -0.74 -15.66 3.51
CA THR A 135 -1.07 -16.71 2.53
C THR A 135 -2.57 -16.70 2.28
N ALA A 136 -3.01 -17.17 1.11
CA ALA A 136 -4.45 -17.30 0.82
C ALA A 136 -5.17 -18.16 1.86
N ALA A 137 -4.56 -19.30 2.24
CA ALA A 137 -5.11 -20.20 3.25
C ALA A 137 -5.21 -19.57 4.65
N LEU A 138 -4.35 -18.61 4.99
CA LEU A 138 -4.45 -17.86 6.24
C LEU A 138 -5.57 -16.82 6.16
N LEU A 139 -5.71 -16.12 5.03
CA LEU A 139 -6.77 -15.14 4.82
C LEU A 139 -8.16 -15.75 5.02
N ASP A 140 -8.40 -16.95 4.53
CA ASP A 140 -9.66 -17.68 4.69
C ASP A 140 -10.00 -18.01 6.15
N LYS A 141 -8.99 -18.03 7.03
CA LYS A 141 -9.14 -18.32 8.47
C LYS A 141 -9.31 -17.05 9.31
N ILE A 142 -9.08 -15.87 8.73
CA ILE A 142 -9.28 -14.61 9.46
C ILE A 142 -10.78 -14.39 9.58
N PRO A 143 -11.33 -14.31 10.81
CA PRO A 143 -12.75 -14.07 10.99
C PRO A 143 -13.11 -12.72 10.37
N ALA A 144 -14.17 -12.72 9.56
CA ALA A 144 -14.66 -11.53 8.90
C ALA A 144 -15.38 -10.61 9.88
#